data_AF-A0A8J3WSJ7-F1
#
_entry.id   AF-A0A8J3WSJ7-F1
#
_cell.length_a   1.000
_cell.length_b   1.000
_cell.length_c   1.000
_cell.angle_alpha   90.00
_cell.angle_beta   90.00
_cell.angle_gamma   90.00
#
_symmetry.space_group_name_H-M   'P 1'
#
loop_
_entity.id
_entity.type
_entity.pdbx_description
1 polymer ?
#
loop_
_entity_poly.entity_id
_entity_poly.type
_entity_poly.pdbx_seq_one_letter_code
_entity_poly.pdbx_strand_id
1 'polypeptide(L)'
;MTAGPHRPDDECLIAALHLAAGRDPAPDHVAAAARAAFSLRLPGAVTARRAAVPAPSGVRADDRARLLRFGTGDLTVDLEVDAADGLIDLAGQVSPCQEAGTWVEVRTPCLTESRVLSAAGRFAVTGLPPGWFSVVCHREDRPPVATSWTRIRP
;
A
#
# COMPACT_ATOMS: atom_id res chain seq x y z
N MET A 1 -22.17 -49.10 -38.85
CA MET A 1 -21.88 -47.69 -39.20
C MET A 1 -21.16 -47.10 -38.00
N THR A 2 -19.84 -47.28 -37.96
CA THR A 2 -18.98 -46.94 -36.81
C THR A 2 -18.41 -45.56 -37.05
N ALA A 3 -18.76 -44.59 -36.21
CA ALA A 3 -18.17 -43.25 -36.25
C ALA A 3 -16.67 -43.37 -35.99
N GLY A 4 -15.83 -43.03 -36.97
CA GLY A 4 -14.39 -42.97 -36.80
C GLY A 4 -14.01 -41.89 -35.76
N PRO A 5 -12.88 -42.03 -35.06
CA PRO A 5 -12.46 -41.06 -34.06
C PRO A 5 -12.36 -39.68 -34.72
N HIS A 6 -13.14 -38.72 -34.20
CA HIS A 6 -13.08 -37.33 -34.63
C HIS A 6 -11.66 -36.84 -34.36
N ARG A 7 -10.89 -36.58 -35.42
CA ARG A 7 -9.58 -35.95 -35.30
C ARG A 7 -9.78 -34.66 -34.52
N PRO A 8 -9.07 -34.42 -33.41
CA PRO A 8 -9.26 -33.21 -32.64
C PRO A 8 -9.02 -32.01 -33.54
N ASP A 9 -9.92 -31.04 -33.46
CA ASP A 9 -9.76 -29.74 -34.10
C ASP A 9 -8.46 -29.09 -33.62
N ASP A 10 -7.78 -28.35 -34.50
CA ASP A 10 -6.47 -27.75 -34.24
C ASP A 10 -6.55 -26.77 -33.05
N GLU A 11 -7.69 -26.09 -32.87
CA GLU A 11 -7.95 -25.20 -31.74
C GLU A 11 -8.02 -25.97 -30.40
N CYS A 12 -8.67 -27.13 -30.37
CA CYS A 12 -8.70 -28.01 -29.20
C CYS A 12 -7.30 -28.55 -28.85
N LEU A 13 -6.49 -28.88 -29.87
CA LEU A 13 -5.13 -29.37 -29.67
C LEU A 13 -4.22 -28.27 -29.10
N ILE A 14 -4.32 -27.04 -29.62
CA ILE A 14 -3.56 -25.89 -29.09
C ILE A 14 -3.96 -25.58 -27.65
N ALA A 15 -5.25 -25.58 -27.33
CA ALA A 15 -5.73 -25.36 -25.96
C ALA A 15 -5.22 -26.44 -24.98
N ALA A 16 -5.26 -27.72 -25.38
CA ALA A 16 -4.73 -28.82 -24.57
C ALA A 16 -3.22 -28.72 -24.35
N LEU A 17 -2.46 -28.27 -25.37
CA LEU A 17 -1.03 -28.00 -25.25
C LEU A 17 -0.73 -26.84 -24.29
N HIS A 18 -1.53 -25.77 -24.30
CA HIS A 18 -1.38 -24.67 -23.34
C HIS A 18 -1.66 -25.13 -21.91
N LEU A 19 -2.72 -25.90 -21.69
CA LEU A 19 -3.04 -26.47 -20.38
C LEU A 19 -1.93 -27.43 -19.89
N ALA A 20 -1.47 -28.34 -20.76
CA ALA A 20 -0.39 -29.28 -20.43
C ALA A 20 0.97 -28.59 -20.19
N ALA A 21 1.20 -27.44 -20.83
CA ALA A 21 2.40 -26.63 -20.64
C ALA A 21 2.32 -25.63 -19.47
N GLY A 22 1.21 -25.61 -18.71
CA GLY A 22 1.00 -24.63 -17.64
C GLY A 22 0.91 -23.18 -18.15
N ARG A 23 0.56 -23.00 -19.43
CA ARG A 23 0.40 -21.71 -20.12
C ARG A 23 -1.07 -21.26 -20.19
N ASP A 24 -1.86 -21.58 -19.17
CA ASP A 24 -3.17 -20.97 -19.00
C ASP A 24 -2.98 -19.47 -18.71
N PRO A 25 -3.51 -18.54 -19.54
CA PRO A 25 -3.40 -17.11 -19.24
C PRO A 25 -4.02 -16.81 -17.88
N ALA A 26 -3.38 -15.93 -17.11
CA ALA A 26 -3.96 -15.47 -15.85
C ALA A 26 -5.35 -14.89 -16.12
N PRO A 27 -6.38 -15.21 -15.31
CA PRO A 27 -7.72 -14.65 -15.49
C PRO A 27 -7.67 -13.12 -15.58
N ASP A 28 -8.49 -12.54 -16.46
CA ASP A 28 -8.43 -11.10 -16.79
C ASP A 28 -8.47 -10.19 -15.56
N HIS A 29 -9.29 -10.53 -14.58
CA HIS A 29 -9.43 -9.77 -13.34
C HIS A 29 -8.13 -9.79 -12.50
N VAL A 30 -7.36 -10.88 -12.51
CA VAL A 30 -6.06 -10.97 -11.83
C VAL A 30 -5.05 -10.10 -12.54
N ALA A 31 -4.99 -10.16 -13.88
CA ALA A 31 -4.09 -9.33 -14.67
C ALA A 31 -4.43 -7.84 -14.53
N ALA A 32 -5.72 -7.49 -14.49
CA ALA A 32 -6.19 -6.13 -14.22
C ALA A 32 -5.81 -5.66 -12.80
N ALA A 33 -6.02 -6.49 -11.78
CA ALA A 33 -5.63 -6.17 -10.41
C ALA A 33 -4.11 -6.02 -10.26
N ALA A 34 -3.31 -6.85 -10.92
CA ALA A 34 -1.86 -6.74 -10.93
C ALA A 34 -1.40 -5.42 -11.58
N ARG A 35 -2.00 -5.03 -12.71
CA ARG A 35 -1.74 -3.74 -13.36
C ARG A 35 -2.13 -2.55 -12.46
N ALA A 36 -3.29 -2.62 -11.81
CA ALA A 36 -3.73 -1.60 -10.87
C ALA A 36 -2.80 -1.49 -9.65
N ALA A 37 -2.33 -2.61 -9.10
CA ALA A 37 -1.33 -2.61 -8.03
C ALA A 37 0.01 -2.04 -8.51
N PHE A 38 0.43 -2.38 -9.72
CA PHE A 38 1.67 -1.85 -10.31
C PHE A 38 1.60 -0.34 -10.54
N SER A 39 0.44 0.21 -10.94
CA SER A 39 0.27 1.66 -11.09
C SER A 39 0.36 2.44 -9.78
N LEU A 40 0.24 1.77 -8.62
CA LEU A 40 0.47 2.38 -7.32
C LEU A 40 1.96 2.58 -6.99
N ARG A 41 2.87 1.97 -7.74
CA ARG A 41 4.31 2.15 -7.57
C ARG A 41 4.69 3.62 -7.71
N LEU A 42 5.60 4.07 -6.86
CA LEU A 42 6.26 5.37 -6.98
C LEU A 42 7.71 5.14 -7.42
N PRO A 43 8.05 5.34 -8.71
CA PRO A 43 9.41 5.18 -9.19
C PRO A 43 10.39 6.09 -8.44
N GLY A 44 11.57 5.56 -8.10
CA GLY A 44 12.60 6.31 -7.36
C GLY A 44 12.35 6.43 -5.86
N ALA A 45 11.19 6.02 -5.34
CA ALA A 45 10.92 6.10 -3.91
C ALA A 45 11.71 5.07 -3.10
N VAL A 46 12.26 5.50 -1.97
CA VAL A 46 12.84 4.62 -0.96
C VAL A 46 11.71 4.05 -0.10
N THR A 47 11.65 2.74 0.05
CA THR A 47 10.60 2.11 0.87
C THR A 47 10.97 2.07 2.34
N ALA A 48 10.23 2.79 3.18
CA ALA A 48 10.26 2.66 4.63
C ALA A 48 9.53 1.38 5.06
N ARG A 49 10.24 0.49 5.76
CA ARG A 49 9.68 -0.78 6.21
C ARG A 49 9.08 -0.65 7.61
N ARG A 50 8.03 -1.41 7.87
CA ARG A 50 7.43 -1.49 9.21
C ARG A 50 8.45 -2.01 10.21
N ALA A 51 8.63 -1.28 11.30
CA ALA A 51 9.45 -1.68 12.43
C ALA A 51 8.57 -2.18 13.58
N ALA A 52 9.13 -3.03 14.44
CA ALA A 52 8.46 -3.43 15.67
C ALA A 52 8.39 -2.22 16.61
N VAL A 53 7.20 -1.95 17.13
CA VAL A 53 6.98 -0.97 18.20
C VAL A 53 6.87 -1.78 19.50
N PRO A 54 7.72 -1.51 20.51
CA PRO A 54 7.56 -2.13 21.82
C PRO A 54 6.15 -1.86 22.35
N ALA A 55 5.51 -2.87 22.94
CA ALA A 55 4.20 -2.67 23.56
C ALA A 55 4.31 -1.56 24.62
N PRO A 56 3.46 -0.52 24.57
CA PRO A 56 3.52 0.55 25.55
C PRO A 56 3.18 -0.01 26.94
N SER A 57 4.10 0.08 27.89
CA SER A 57 3.82 -0.29 29.28
C SER A 57 2.96 0.80 29.95
N GLY A 58 1.71 0.50 30.28
CA GLY A 58 0.89 1.37 31.14
C GLY A 58 0.12 2.49 30.43
N VAL A 59 0.00 2.48 29.11
CA VAL A 59 -0.90 3.40 28.38
C VAL A 59 -2.28 2.75 28.23
N ARG A 60 -3.34 3.46 28.58
CA ARG A 60 -4.71 3.08 28.18
C ARG A 60 -4.84 3.32 26.68
N ALA A 61 -4.33 2.41 25.87
CA ALA A 61 -4.73 2.37 24.47
C ALA A 61 -6.21 2.00 24.46
N ASP A 62 -7.06 2.86 23.92
CA ASP A 62 -8.35 2.38 23.43
C ASP A 62 -8.03 1.32 22.37
N ASP A 63 -8.69 0.16 22.40
CA ASP A 63 -8.41 -0.97 21.50
C ASP A 63 -8.56 -0.60 20.00
N ARG A 64 -9.06 0.61 19.72
CA ARG A 64 -9.29 1.20 18.40
C ARG A 64 -8.05 1.85 17.78
N ALA A 65 -7.18 2.49 18.58
CA ALA A 65 -6.04 3.24 18.06
C ALA A 65 -4.80 2.37 17.88
N ARG A 66 -4.33 2.22 16.63
CA ARG A 66 -3.16 1.41 16.28
C ARG A 66 -1.94 2.28 15.99
N LEU A 67 -0.89 2.10 16.78
CA LEU A 67 0.42 2.72 16.52
C LEU A 67 1.26 1.87 15.55
N LEU A 68 1.79 2.51 14.52
CA LEU A 68 2.64 1.91 13.49
C LEU A 68 3.91 2.75 13.33
N ARG A 69 5.08 2.11 13.37
CA ARG A 69 6.35 2.74 13.04
C ARG A 69 6.89 2.21 11.73
N PHE A 70 7.35 3.10 10.87
CA PHE A 70 8.08 2.79 9.65
C PHE A 70 9.43 3.48 9.68
N GLY A 71 10.44 2.82 9.13
CA GLY A 71 11.80 3.36 9.12
C GLY A 71 12.56 3.05 7.84
N THR A 72 13.42 3.98 7.47
CA THR A 72 14.59 3.81 6.63
C THR A 72 15.84 4.09 7.47
N GLY A 73 17.03 4.10 6.85
CA GLY A 73 18.25 4.51 7.55
C GLY A 73 18.28 6.00 7.92
N ASP A 74 17.46 6.83 7.28
CA ASP A 74 17.51 8.29 7.35
C ASP A 74 16.22 8.95 7.85
N LEU A 75 15.11 8.21 7.92
CA LEU A 75 13.79 8.74 8.28
C LEU A 75 12.98 7.72 9.08
N THR A 76 12.20 8.22 10.02
CA THR A 76 11.15 7.48 10.71
C THR A 76 9.80 8.15 10.47
N VAL A 77 8.78 7.33 10.28
CA VAL A 77 7.38 7.76 10.16
C VAL A 77 6.57 6.97 11.18
N ASP A 78 6.12 7.68 12.20
CA ASP A 78 5.22 7.17 13.24
C ASP A 78 3.80 7.55 12.89
N LEU A 79 2.90 6.58 12.88
CA LEU A 79 1.50 6.74 12.55
C LEU A 79 0.64 6.25 13.70
N GLU A 80 -0.34 7.06 14.05
CA GLU A 80 -1.47 6.68 14.87
C GLU A 80 -2.68 6.58 13.96
N VAL A 81 -3.34 5.44 14.01
CA VAL A 81 -4.50 5.19 13.17
C VAL A 81 -5.69 4.84 14.03
N ASP A 82 -6.75 5.63 13.90
CA ASP A 82 -8.04 5.39 14.50
C ASP A 82 -9.04 4.97 13.42
N ALA A 83 -9.81 3.93 13.71
CA ALA A 83 -10.87 3.43 12.85
C ALA A 83 -12.21 3.63 13.57
N ALA A 84 -12.90 4.71 13.22
CA ALA A 84 -14.20 5.07 13.78
C ALA A 84 -15.25 5.14 12.65
N ASP A 85 -16.44 4.60 12.91
CA ASP A 85 -17.61 4.71 12.03
C ASP A 85 -17.38 4.26 10.57
N GLY A 86 -16.48 3.29 10.37
CA GLY A 86 -16.16 2.74 9.05
C GLY A 86 -15.22 3.60 8.20
N LEU A 87 -14.73 4.70 8.76
CA LEU A 87 -13.68 5.54 8.18
C LEU A 87 -12.39 5.44 9.00
N ILE A 88 -11.30 5.90 8.40
CA ILE A 88 -9.99 5.91 9.03
C ILE A 88 -9.52 7.35 9.21
N ASP A 89 -9.17 7.68 10.45
CA ASP A 89 -8.44 8.89 10.79
C ASP A 89 -6.97 8.52 11.05
N LEU A 90 -6.07 9.27 10.41
CA LEU A 90 -4.64 9.01 10.44
C LEU A 90 -3.91 10.27 10.90
N ALA A 91 -3.22 10.16 12.02
CA ALA A 91 -2.26 11.15 12.49
C ALA A 91 -0.85 10.58 12.30
N GLY A 92 0.10 11.43 11.91
CA GLY A 92 1.46 10.98 11.68
C GLY A 92 2.51 12.01 12.09
N GLN A 93 3.70 11.49 12.39
CA GLN A 93 4.89 12.27 12.65
C GLN A 93 6.07 11.73 11.82
N VAL A 94 6.70 12.62 11.09
CA VAL A 94 7.94 12.36 10.34
C VAL A 94 9.12 12.87 11.15
N SER A 95 10.17 12.07 11.30
CA SER A 95 11.36 12.42 12.09
C SER A 95 12.63 11.86 11.44
N PRO A 96 13.68 12.69 11.21
CA PRO A 96 13.74 14.13 11.49
C PRO A 96 12.87 14.96 10.53
N CYS A 97 12.31 16.07 11.01
CA CYS A 97 11.65 17.08 10.18
C CYS A 97 12.36 18.41 10.38
N GLN A 98 13.37 18.69 9.55
CA GLN A 98 14.19 19.90 9.64
C GLN A 98 14.18 20.72 8.35
N GLU A 99 13.58 20.21 7.29
CA GLU A 99 13.66 20.78 5.94
C GLU A 99 12.37 21.55 5.60
N ALA A 100 12.53 22.83 5.29
CA ALA A 100 11.45 23.63 4.73
C ALA A 100 10.95 22.99 3.43
N GLY A 101 9.65 23.04 3.16
CA GLY A 101 9.07 22.43 1.96
C GLY A 101 8.82 20.92 2.04
N THR A 102 9.07 20.27 3.19
CA THR A 102 8.67 18.86 3.38
C THR A 102 7.15 18.73 3.47
N TRP A 103 6.59 17.80 2.70
CA TRP A 103 5.16 17.50 2.69
C TRP A 103 4.91 16.01 2.51
N VAL A 104 3.70 15.56 2.79
CA VAL A 104 3.33 14.15 2.70
C VAL A 104 2.11 13.94 1.81
N GLU A 105 2.09 12.79 1.13
CA GLU A 105 0.89 12.20 0.53
C GLU A 105 0.43 11.03 1.37
N VAL A 106 -0.86 10.98 1.69
CA VAL A 106 -1.52 9.77 2.18
C VAL A 106 -2.26 9.16 1.01
N ARG A 107 -1.77 8.02 0.54
CA ARG A 107 -2.24 7.33 -0.66
C ARG A 107 -3.06 6.11 -0.27
N THR A 108 -4.21 5.96 -0.88
CA THR A 108 -5.02 4.74 -0.92
C THR A 108 -5.12 4.26 -2.38
N PRO A 109 -5.67 3.06 -2.66
CA PRO A 109 -5.90 2.64 -4.05
C PRO A 109 -6.83 3.56 -4.84
N CYS A 110 -7.66 4.38 -4.18
CA CYS A 110 -8.68 5.21 -4.82
C CYS A 110 -8.56 6.72 -4.53
N LEU A 111 -7.71 7.12 -3.58
CA LEU A 111 -7.59 8.50 -3.10
C LEU A 111 -6.14 8.85 -2.80
N THR A 112 -5.73 10.10 -3.04
CA THR A 112 -4.45 10.65 -2.55
C THR A 112 -4.73 12.01 -1.90
N GLU A 113 -4.26 12.17 -0.66
CA GLU A 113 -4.43 13.38 0.15
C GLU A 113 -3.06 13.98 0.50
N SER A 114 -2.84 15.26 0.17
CA SER A 114 -1.56 15.93 0.44
C SER A 114 -1.65 16.81 1.68
N ARG A 115 -0.63 16.79 2.54
CA ARG A 115 -0.52 17.64 3.74
C ARG A 115 0.89 18.22 3.86
N VAL A 116 0.96 19.51 4.17
CA VAL A 116 2.22 20.14 4.59
C VAL A 116 2.48 19.73 6.05
N LEU A 117 3.73 19.38 6.35
CA LEU A 117 4.11 19.06 7.72
C LEU A 117 4.14 20.33 8.58
N SER A 118 3.70 20.21 9.83
CA SER A 118 3.99 21.23 10.84
C SER A 118 5.50 21.34 11.10
N ALA A 119 5.93 22.40 11.80
CA ALA A 119 7.34 22.58 12.19
C ALA A 119 7.92 21.40 13.01
N ALA A 120 7.06 20.61 13.66
CA ALA A 120 7.45 19.41 14.40
C ALA A 120 7.35 18.11 13.57
N GLY A 121 7.10 18.20 12.26
CA GLY A 121 6.96 17.04 11.37
C GLY A 121 5.61 16.31 11.46
N ARG A 122 4.59 16.93 12.06
CA ARG A 122 3.27 16.31 12.26
C ARG A 122 2.29 16.65 11.14
N PHE A 123 1.40 15.71 10.85
CA PHE A 123 0.27 15.85 9.93
C PHE A 123 -0.93 15.01 10.38
N ALA A 124 -2.11 15.31 9.83
CA ALA A 124 -3.32 14.51 10.02
C ALA A 124 -4.20 14.51 8.77
N VAL A 125 -4.87 13.38 8.52
CA VAL A 125 -5.88 13.21 7.48
C VAL A 125 -7.05 12.43 8.09
N THR A 126 -8.27 12.92 7.88
CA THR A 126 -9.48 12.30 8.42
C THR A 126 -10.38 11.79 7.30
N GLY A 127 -11.24 10.83 7.61
CA GLY A 127 -12.24 10.32 6.68
C GLY A 127 -11.69 9.48 5.52
N LEU A 128 -10.54 8.82 5.71
CA LEU A 128 -9.98 7.94 4.69
C LEU A 128 -10.82 6.67 4.54
N PRO A 129 -10.96 6.12 3.33
CA PRO A 129 -11.64 4.86 3.13
C PRO A 129 -10.88 3.71 3.81
N PRO A 130 -11.59 2.72 4.37
CA PRO A 130 -10.95 1.56 4.98
C PRO A 130 -10.20 0.73 3.95
N GLY A 131 -9.06 0.16 4.34
CA GLY A 131 -8.29 -0.74 3.48
C GLY A 131 -6.80 -0.46 3.47
N TRP A 132 -6.23 -0.43 2.27
CA TRP A 132 -4.78 -0.25 2.07
C TRP A 132 -4.44 1.23 2.04
N PHE A 133 -3.35 1.60 2.70
CA PHE A 133 -2.78 2.94 2.61
C PHE A 133 -1.25 2.90 2.59
N SER A 134 -0.64 3.96 2.09
CA SER A 134 0.80 4.26 2.15
C SER A 134 0.98 5.75 2.38
N VAL A 135 1.99 6.13 3.16
CA VAL A 135 2.37 7.52 3.38
C VAL A 135 3.66 7.77 2.61
N VAL A 136 3.68 8.79 1.76
CA VAL A 136 4.86 9.23 1.03
C VAL A 136 5.33 10.56 1.59
N CYS A 137 6.57 10.63 2.02
CA CYS A 137 7.23 11.86 2.44
C CYS A 137 8.07 12.41 1.27
N HIS A 138 7.77 13.64 0.87
CA HIS A 138 8.49 14.39 -0.14
C HIS A 138 9.41 15.38 0.55
N ARG A 139 10.68 15.35 0.17
CA ARG A 139 11.76 16.19 0.71
C ARG A 139 12.45 16.88 -0.47
N GLU A 140 12.88 18.10 -0.27
CA GLU A 140 13.62 18.84 -1.30
C GLU A 140 14.94 18.13 -1.61
N ASP A 141 15.27 18.02 -2.90
CA ASP A 141 16.51 17.40 -3.41
C ASP A 141 16.81 15.96 -2.96
N ARG A 142 15.82 15.24 -2.42
CA ARG A 142 15.95 13.84 -2.00
C ARG A 142 14.87 12.96 -2.63
N PRO A 143 15.16 11.67 -2.86
CA PRO A 143 14.13 10.73 -3.25
C PRO A 143 13.00 10.67 -2.22
N PRO A 144 11.73 10.54 -2.67
CA PRO A 144 10.60 10.41 -1.75
C PRO A 144 10.71 9.12 -0.95
N VAL A 145 10.25 9.16 0.30
CA VAL A 145 10.22 7.98 1.17
C VAL A 145 8.79 7.51 1.30
N ALA A 146 8.47 6.31 0.82
CA ALA A 146 7.14 5.72 0.89
C ALA A 146 7.10 4.60 1.94
N THR A 147 6.12 4.63 2.84
CA THR A 147 5.88 3.47 3.72
C THR A 147 5.38 2.29 2.89
N SER A 148 5.74 1.07 3.30
CA SER A 148 5.12 -0.13 2.72
C SER A 148 3.60 -0.08 2.86
N TRP A 149 2.87 -0.37 1.77
CA TRP A 149 1.41 -0.48 1.78
C TRP A 149 0.95 -1.34 2.96
N THR A 150 0.11 -0.78 3.81
CA THR A 150 -0.39 -1.42 5.03
C THR A 150 -1.90 -1.46 4.98
N ARG A 151 -2.48 -2.60 5.36
CA ARG A 151 -3.93 -2.77 5.42
C ARG A 151 -4.42 -2.52 6.83
N ILE A 152 -5.44 -1.68 6.93
CA ILE A 152 -6.22 -1.49 8.15
C ILE A 152 -7.60 -2.07 7.91
N ARG A 153 -8.08 -2.81 8.90
CA ARG A 153 -9.44 -3.30 8.95
C ARG A 153 -10.11 -2.58 10.13
N PRO A 154 -11.35 -2.11 9.98
CA PRO A 154 -12.17 -1.69 11.11
C PRO A 154 -12.29 -2.82 12.13
#